data_AF-A0A2E9ECA5-F1
#
_entry.id   AF-A0A2E9ECA5-F1
#
_cell.length_a   1.000
_cell.length_b   1.000
_cell.length_c   1.000
_cell.angle_alpha   90.00
_cell.angle_beta   90.00
_cell.angle_gamma   90.00
#
_symmetry.space_group_name_H-M   'P 1'
#
loop_
_entity.id
_entity.type
_entity.pdbx_description
1 polymer ?
#
loop_
_entity_poly.entity_id
_entity_poly.type
_entity_poly.pdbx_seq_one_letter_code
_entity_poly.pdbx_strand_id
1 'polypeptide(L)'
;PVRNKIKDPAMRVTITLRYYFNQAFRHYEWREFTKNTGLSNEIILHQPEKEALQDIKEGIKGGRFRVDDPSFTQSLIIGIVKHVIGQIESGGANESCVDFAIRSILQMLGLPELVSQALTQTPLPPIAATKRERRERIGDNVLAPVTSISEYTSGLHIKS
;
A
#
# COMPACT_ATOMS: atom_id res chain seq x y z
N PRO A 1 -3.51 3.10 -11.60
CA PRO A 1 -4.36 4.03 -12.37
C PRO A 1 -4.25 5.51 -11.96
N VAL A 2 -4.38 5.85 -10.67
CA VAL A 2 -4.27 7.24 -10.17
C VAL A 2 -2.82 7.75 -10.22
N ARG A 3 -1.87 6.91 -9.79
CA ARG A 3 -0.43 7.21 -9.74
C ARG A 3 0.16 7.62 -11.10
N ASN A 4 -0.25 6.94 -12.18
CA ASN A 4 0.24 7.19 -13.54
C ASN A 4 -0.19 8.54 -14.11
N LYS A 5 -1.20 9.20 -13.51
CA LYS A 5 -1.65 10.55 -13.91
C LYS A 5 -0.80 11.66 -13.30
N ILE A 6 0.02 11.34 -12.28
CA ILE A 6 0.89 12.29 -11.62
C ILE A 6 2.16 12.45 -12.44
N LYS A 7 2.34 13.64 -13.02
CA LYS A 7 3.48 13.95 -13.91
C LYS A 7 4.77 14.26 -13.16
N ASP A 8 4.68 14.99 -12.04
CA ASP A 8 5.86 15.31 -11.23
C ASP A 8 6.33 14.07 -10.44
N PRO A 9 7.57 13.59 -10.67
CA PRO A 9 8.11 12.43 -9.97
C PRO A 9 8.12 12.60 -8.45
N ALA A 10 8.43 13.80 -7.95
CA ALA A 10 8.49 14.07 -6.52
C ALA A 10 7.10 13.97 -5.86
N MET A 11 6.09 14.58 -6.49
CA MET A 11 4.69 14.44 -6.10
C MET A 11 4.22 12.99 -6.12
N ARG A 12 4.63 12.23 -7.15
CA ARG A 12 4.27 10.82 -7.30
C ARG A 12 4.84 9.96 -6.17
N VAL A 13 6.11 10.15 -5.81
CA VAL A 13 6.74 9.51 -4.64
C VAL A 13 6.02 9.91 -3.36
N THR A 14 5.78 11.20 -3.15
CA THR A 14 5.09 11.75 -1.97
C THR A 14 3.73 11.10 -1.75
N ILE A 15 2.88 11.08 -2.77
CA ILE A 15 1.54 10.48 -2.72
C ILE A 15 1.62 8.97 -2.50
N THR A 16 2.58 8.29 -3.13
CA THR A 16 2.79 6.85 -2.96
C THR A 16 3.14 6.51 -1.51
N LEU A 17 4.10 7.22 -0.92
CA LEU A 17 4.51 7.00 0.48
C LEU A 17 3.37 7.30 1.45
N ARG A 18 2.71 8.45 1.29
CA ARG A 18 1.58 8.87 2.14
C ARG A 18 0.42 7.88 2.05
N TYR A 19 0.16 7.31 0.88
CA TYR A 19 -0.81 6.23 0.72
C TYR A 19 -0.46 5.02 1.59
N TYR A 20 0.76 4.49 1.47
CA TYR A 20 1.18 3.31 2.22
C TYR A 20 1.18 3.54 3.74
N PHE A 21 1.65 4.69 4.20
CA PHE A 21 1.60 5.03 5.63
C PHE A 21 0.17 5.21 6.14
N ASN A 22 -0.71 5.84 5.36
CA ASN A 22 -2.12 5.95 5.76
C ASN A 22 -2.82 4.59 5.79
N GLN A 23 -2.50 3.69 4.87
CA GLN A 23 -3.01 2.33 4.94
C GLN A 23 -2.47 1.60 6.18
N ALA A 24 -1.20 1.82 6.54
CA ALA A 24 -0.67 1.30 7.80
C ALA A 24 -1.46 1.86 9.01
N PHE A 25 -1.89 3.11 9.03
CA PHE A 25 -2.75 3.58 10.13
C PHE A 25 -4.15 2.94 10.12
N ARG A 26 -4.78 2.82 8.95
CA ARG A 26 -6.21 2.39 8.85
C ARG A 26 -6.42 0.89 8.97
N HIS A 27 -5.42 0.08 8.65
CA HIS A 27 -5.54 -1.39 8.67
C HIS A 27 -5.21 -2.02 10.04
N TYR A 28 -5.37 -1.28 11.15
CA TYR A 28 -5.15 -1.80 12.50
C TYR A 28 -5.95 -3.09 12.77
N GLU A 29 -7.23 -3.14 12.41
CA GLU A 29 -8.11 -4.30 12.62
C GLU A 29 -7.62 -5.55 11.86
N TRP A 30 -7.15 -5.37 10.63
CA TRP A 30 -6.59 -6.47 9.83
C TRP A 30 -5.32 -7.02 10.46
N ARG A 31 -4.48 -6.16 11.04
CA ARG A 31 -3.27 -6.60 11.75
C ARG A 31 -3.59 -7.33 13.04
N GLU A 32 -4.51 -6.80 13.83
CA GLU A 32 -4.97 -7.45 15.06
C GLU A 32 -5.49 -8.85 14.75
N PHE A 33 -6.24 -9.00 13.66
CA PHE A 33 -6.65 -10.31 13.15
C PHE A 33 -5.45 -11.21 12.79
N THR A 34 -4.48 -10.75 11.99
CA THR A 34 -3.31 -11.57 11.62
C THR A 34 -2.46 -11.99 12.83
N LYS A 35 -2.31 -11.09 13.81
CA LYS A 35 -1.59 -11.34 15.06
C LYS A 35 -2.29 -12.40 15.91
N ASN A 36 -3.62 -12.32 16.01
CA ASN A 36 -4.41 -13.23 16.83
C ASN A 36 -4.66 -14.60 16.16
N THR A 37 -4.50 -14.70 14.84
CA THR A 37 -4.68 -15.95 14.08
C THR A 37 -3.40 -16.73 13.85
N GLY A 38 -2.25 -16.23 14.35
CA GLY A 38 -0.95 -16.88 14.14
C GLY A 38 -0.46 -16.87 12.69
N LEU A 39 -1.11 -16.07 11.83
CA LEU A 39 -0.69 -15.79 10.46
C LEU A 39 0.44 -14.74 10.52
N SER A 40 1.54 -15.09 11.17
CA SER A 40 2.65 -14.19 11.53
C SER A 40 3.58 -13.85 10.37
N ASN A 41 3.11 -13.93 9.12
CA ASN A 41 3.89 -13.39 8.03
C ASN A 41 3.72 -11.87 8.07
N GLU A 42 4.81 -11.17 8.40
CA GLU A 42 4.93 -9.70 8.35
C GLU A 42 4.73 -9.21 6.91
N ILE A 43 3.48 -9.15 6.44
CA ILE A 43 3.14 -8.55 5.16
C ILE A 43 3.18 -7.03 5.36
N ILE A 44 4.37 -6.46 5.23
CA ILE A 44 4.56 -5.02 5.26
C ILE A 44 4.09 -4.41 3.94
N LEU A 45 3.11 -3.52 4.01
CA LEU A 45 2.52 -2.89 2.84
C LEU A 45 3.41 -1.75 2.30
N HIS A 46 4.16 -2.00 1.23
CA HIS A 46 4.95 -0.97 0.54
C HIS A 46 4.84 -1.06 -0.98
N GLN A 47 5.36 -0.04 -1.68
CA GLN A 47 5.45 -0.04 -3.14
C GLN A 47 6.30 -1.22 -3.62
N PRO A 48 5.93 -1.92 -4.71
CA PRO A 48 6.81 -2.91 -5.32
C PRO A 48 8.18 -2.31 -5.66
N GLU A 49 9.25 -3.02 -5.32
CA GLU A 49 10.64 -2.52 -5.44
C GLU A 49 11.00 -2.10 -6.87
N LYS A 50 10.55 -2.86 -7.87
CA LYS A 50 10.74 -2.55 -9.28
C LYS A 50 10.09 -1.22 -9.69
N GLU A 51 8.89 -0.94 -9.17
CA GLU A 51 8.21 0.33 -9.44
C GLU A 51 8.88 1.49 -8.73
N ALA A 52 9.31 1.30 -7.48
CA ALA A 52 10.05 2.31 -6.73
C ALA A 52 11.36 2.70 -7.45
N LEU A 53 12.11 1.70 -7.94
CA LEU A 53 13.32 1.94 -8.72
C LEU A 53 13.02 2.68 -10.03
N GLN A 54 11.94 2.30 -10.72
CA GLN A 54 11.53 2.96 -11.96
C GLN A 54 11.19 4.43 -11.73
N ASP A 55 10.54 4.77 -10.62
CA ASP A 55 10.19 6.14 -10.29
C ASP A 55 11.40 7.02 -10.06
N ILE A 56 12.40 6.47 -9.37
CA ILE A 56 13.66 7.15 -9.10
C ILE A 56 14.38 7.39 -10.43
N LYS A 57 14.48 6.36 -11.29
CA LYS A 57 15.09 6.49 -12.62
C LYS A 57 14.38 7.53 -13.49
N GLU A 58 13.06 7.58 -13.48
CA GLU A 58 12.29 8.59 -14.20
C GLU A 58 12.53 10.00 -13.66
N GLY A 59 12.59 10.17 -12.34
CA GLY A 59 12.90 11.47 -11.74
C GLY A 59 14.32 11.94 -12.01
N ILE A 60 15.30 11.03 -12.07
CA ILE A 60 16.68 11.36 -12.49
C ILE A 60 16.70 11.76 -13.97
N LYS A 61 16.06 10.96 -14.84
CA LYS A 61 15.97 11.25 -16.28
C LYS A 61 15.30 12.60 -16.56
N GLY A 62 14.29 12.97 -15.77
CA GLY A 62 13.62 14.27 -15.84
C GLY A 62 14.37 15.42 -15.15
N GLY A 63 15.55 15.19 -14.57
CA GLY A 63 16.33 16.19 -13.84
C GLY A 63 15.73 16.62 -12.50
N ARG A 64 14.67 15.94 -12.04
CA ARG A 64 13.97 16.26 -10.80
C ARG A 64 14.68 15.70 -9.57
N PHE A 65 15.37 14.57 -9.71
CA PHE A 65 16.13 13.91 -8.65
C PHE A 65 17.63 13.95 -8.96
N ARG A 66 18.46 13.95 -7.90
CA ARG A 66 19.92 13.90 -7.97
C ARG A 66 20.40 12.81 -7.00
N VAL A 67 20.78 11.67 -7.56
CA VAL A 67 21.13 10.46 -6.80
C VAL A 67 22.27 9.76 -7.54
N ASP A 68 23.30 9.34 -6.80
CA ASP A 68 24.48 8.68 -7.38
C ASP A 68 24.20 7.23 -7.73
N ASP A 69 23.63 6.46 -6.79
CA ASP A 69 23.22 5.07 -7.00
C ASP A 69 21.69 4.92 -6.80
N PRO A 70 20.91 4.81 -7.89
CA PRO A 70 19.46 4.66 -7.81
C PRO A 70 19.00 3.37 -7.14
N SER A 71 19.75 2.28 -7.30
CA SER A 71 19.39 0.95 -6.78
C SER A 71 19.63 0.89 -5.27
N PHE A 72 20.77 1.41 -4.83
CA PHE A 72 21.07 1.53 -3.40
C PHE A 72 20.12 2.49 -2.70
N THR A 73 19.84 3.65 -3.32
CA THR A 73 18.89 4.63 -2.79
C THR A 73 17.48 4.07 -2.69
N GLN A 74 17.04 3.28 -3.68
CA GLN A 74 15.77 2.57 -3.61
C GLN A 74 15.75 1.59 -2.42
N SER A 75 16.81 0.82 -2.21
CA SER A 75 16.91 -0.13 -1.09
C SER A 75 16.83 0.59 0.27
N LEU A 76 17.52 1.73 0.40
CA LEU A 76 17.43 2.58 1.60
C LEU A 76 16.01 3.10 1.83
N ILE A 77 15.34 3.61 0.78
CA ILE A 77 13.97 4.09 0.87
C ILE A 77 13.02 2.98 1.34
N ILE A 78 13.15 1.76 0.78
CA ILE A 78 12.35 0.62 1.22
C ILE A 78 12.62 0.26 2.68
N GLY A 79 13.89 0.32 3.13
CA GLY A 79 14.24 0.14 4.53
C GLY A 79 13.56 1.15 5.46
N ILE A 80 13.60 2.44 5.10
CA ILE A 80 12.91 3.51 5.85
C ILE A 80 11.41 3.25 5.89
N VAL A 81 10.80 2.91 4.75
CA VAL A 81 9.35 2.64 4.68
C VAL A 81 8.96 1.47 5.57
N LYS A 82 9.71 0.35 5.51
CA LYS A 82 9.46 -0.81 6.37
C LYS A 82 9.59 -0.46 7.85
N HIS A 83 10.62 0.30 8.22
CA HIS A 83 10.83 0.75 9.59
C HIS A 83 9.67 1.63 10.08
N VAL A 84 9.28 2.64 9.31
CA VAL A 84 8.19 3.56 9.69
C VAL A 84 6.86 2.81 9.80
N ILE A 85 6.58 1.88 8.88
CA ILE A 85 5.39 1.03 9.00
C ILE A 85 5.44 0.22 10.29
N GLY A 86 6.56 -0.44 10.61
CA GLY A 86 6.70 -1.15 11.89
C GLY A 86 6.49 -0.26 13.12
N GLN A 87 6.93 1.01 13.07
CA GLN A 87 6.66 2.00 14.12
C GLN A 87 5.17 2.38 14.21
N ILE A 88 4.48 2.53 13.07
CA ILE A 88 3.03 2.77 13.04
C ILE A 88 2.29 1.57 13.66
N GLU A 89 2.70 0.36 13.30
CA GLU A 89 2.07 -0.89 13.73
C GLU A 89 2.25 -1.18 15.22
N SER A 90 3.39 -0.79 15.78
CA SER A 90 3.68 -0.88 17.22
C SER A 90 3.11 0.30 18.03
N GLY A 91 2.49 1.28 17.38
CA GLY A 91 1.97 2.49 18.04
C GLY A 91 3.04 3.52 18.41
N GLY A 92 4.28 3.35 17.94
CA GLY A 92 5.41 4.26 18.19
C GLY A 92 5.48 5.47 17.25
N ALA A 93 4.74 5.47 16.14
CA ALA A 93 4.71 6.58 15.18
C ALA A 93 3.37 7.32 15.16
N ASN A 94 3.44 8.65 15.07
CA ASN A 94 2.30 9.53 14.83
C ASN A 94 2.37 10.15 13.42
N GLU A 95 1.38 10.97 13.04
CA GLU A 95 1.35 11.61 11.72
C GLU A 95 2.59 12.49 11.43
N SER A 96 3.14 13.15 12.45
CA SER A 96 4.35 13.98 12.30
C SER A 96 5.59 13.15 11.95
N CYS A 97 5.69 11.90 12.45
CA CYS A 97 6.74 10.96 12.06
C CYS A 97 6.65 10.59 10.57
N VAL A 98 5.44 10.43 10.06
CA VAL A 98 5.20 10.14 8.63
C VAL A 98 5.61 11.32 7.76
N ASP A 99 5.21 12.53 8.12
CA ASP A 99 5.62 13.73 7.38
C ASP A 99 7.14 13.90 7.39
N PHE A 100 7.78 13.67 8.54
CA PHE A 100 9.23 13.70 8.63
C PHE A 100 9.89 12.64 7.73
N ALA A 101 9.41 11.39 7.75
CA ALA A 101 9.94 10.33 6.91
C ALA A 101 9.83 10.65 5.42
N ILE A 102 8.68 11.18 4.97
CA ILE A 102 8.49 11.58 3.57
C ILE A 102 9.46 12.71 3.21
N ARG A 103 9.61 13.75 4.05
CA ARG A 103 10.56 14.83 3.79
C ARG A 103 11.99 14.31 3.67
N SER A 104 12.42 13.44 4.58
CA SER A 104 13.76 12.87 4.58
C SER A 104 14.02 12.04 3.32
N ILE A 105 13.05 11.24 2.88
CA ILE A 105 13.16 10.50 1.61
C ILE A 105 13.28 11.45 0.42
N LEU A 106 12.50 12.52 0.36
CA LEU A 106 12.59 13.50 -0.74
C LEU A 106 13.94 14.24 -0.75
N GLN A 107 14.48 14.58 0.43
CA GLN A 107 15.83 15.15 0.55
C GLN A 107 16.91 14.17 0.09
N MET A 108 16.77 12.87 0.43
CA MET A 108 17.65 11.80 -0.07
C MET A 108 17.64 11.69 -1.60
N LEU A 109 16.51 12.02 -2.24
CA LEU A 109 16.37 12.08 -3.69
C LEU A 109 16.94 13.39 -4.30
N GLY A 110 17.50 14.27 -3.47
CA GLY A 110 18.15 15.52 -3.89
C GLY A 110 17.21 16.73 -3.94
N LEU A 111 16.03 16.67 -3.33
CA LEU A 111 15.14 17.84 -3.25
C LEU A 111 15.59 18.81 -2.14
N PRO A 112 15.53 20.14 -2.38
CA PRO A 112 15.74 21.12 -1.32
C PRO A 112 14.71 20.98 -0.21
N GLU A 113 15.11 21.26 1.03
CA GLU A 113 14.26 21.15 2.23
C GLU A 113 12.90 21.86 2.08
N LEU A 114 12.92 23.10 1.59
CA LEU A 114 11.71 23.89 1.37
C LEU A 114 10.71 23.19 0.43
N VAL A 115 11.21 22.55 -0.63
CA VAL A 115 10.39 21.82 -1.60
C VAL A 115 9.84 20.54 -0.97
N SER A 116 10.68 19.79 -0.25
CA SER A 116 10.28 18.58 0.45
C SER A 116 9.18 18.87 1.48
N GLN A 117 9.29 19.97 2.23
CA GLN A 117 8.28 20.41 3.17
C GLN A 117 6.96 20.78 2.49
N ALA A 118 7.01 21.57 1.42
CA ALA A 118 5.81 21.95 0.68
C ALA A 118 5.06 20.73 0.10
N LEU A 119 5.80 19.75 -0.43
CA LEU A 119 5.21 18.52 -0.96
C LEU A 119 4.48 17.72 0.14
N THR A 120 5.02 17.66 1.36
CA THR A 120 4.33 16.97 2.46
C THR A 120 3.03 17.65 2.91
N GLN A 121 2.84 18.94 2.63
CA GLN A 121 1.60 19.63 2.95
C GLN A 121 0.51 19.45 1.87
N THR A 122 0.83 18.76 0.77
CA THR A 122 -0.13 18.55 -0.31
C THR A 122 -1.15 17.49 0.09
N PRO A 123 -2.48 17.76 -0.01
CA PRO A 123 -3.49 16.78 0.31
C PRO A 123 -3.42 15.58 -0.65
N LEU A 124 -3.71 14.38 -0.13
CA LEU A 124 -3.81 13.18 -0.97
C LEU A 124 -4.89 13.39 -2.03
N PRO A 125 -4.63 13.06 -3.31
CA PRO A 125 -5.71 12.98 -4.28
C PRO A 125 -6.72 11.92 -3.80
N PRO A 126 -8.04 12.14 -4.01
CA PRO A 126 -9.05 11.18 -3.61
C PRO A 126 -8.79 9.86 -4.32
N ILE A 127 -8.46 8.83 -3.54
CA ILE A 127 -8.36 7.46 -4.04
C ILE A 127 -9.78 6.97 -4.15
N ALA A 128 -10.33 7.01 -5.38
CA ALA A 128 -11.61 6.40 -5.65
C ALA A 128 -11.52 4.93 -5.23
N ALA A 129 -12.37 4.53 -4.28
CA ALA A 129 -12.56 3.11 -3.98
C ALA A 129 -12.83 2.41 -5.32
N THR A 130 -12.05 1.38 -5.64
CA THR A 130 -12.30 0.57 -6.83
C THR A 130 -13.76 0.18 -6.76
N LYS A 131 -14.58 0.66 -7.70
CA LYS A 131 -15.99 0.28 -7.81
C LYS A 131 -15.94 -1.25 -7.83
N ARG A 132 -16.39 -1.87 -6.73
CA ARG A 132 -16.42 -3.33 -6.63
C ARG A 132 -17.26 -3.75 -7.82
N GLU A 133 -16.62 -4.25 -8.87
CA GLU A 133 -17.34 -4.89 -9.95
C GLU A 133 -18.00 -6.07 -9.24
N ARG A 134 -19.28 -5.89 -8.92
CA ARG A 134 -20.18 -6.99 -8.63
C ARG A 134 -20.04 -7.83 -9.88
N ARG A 135 -19.19 -8.86 -9.84
CA ARG A 135 -19.16 -9.90 -10.87
C ARG A 135 -20.62 -10.26 -11.06
N GLU A 136 -21.16 -9.90 -12.21
CA GLU A 136 -22.47 -10.37 -12.61
C GLU A 136 -22.42 -11.89 -12.44
N ARG A 137 -23.43 -12.42 -11.76
CA ARG A 137 -23.53 -13.84 -11.47
C ARG A 137 -23.36 -14.55 -12.82
N ILE A 138 -22.24 -15.25 -12.97
CA ILE A 138 -22.06 -16.13 -14.11
C ILE A 138 -23.09 -17.24 -13.91
N GLY A 139 -24.12 -17.20 -14.75
CA GLY A 139 -25.07 -18.28 -14.97
C GLY A 139 -26.14 -18.42 -13.91
N ASP A 140 -27.38 -18.22 -14.33
CA ASP A 140 -28.52 -18.96 -13.80
C ASP A 140 -28.21 -20.46 -13.88
N ASN A 141 -27.74 -21.03 -12.78
CA ASN A 141 -28.10 -22.38 -12.43
C ASN A 141 -28.43 -22.37 -10.94
N VAL A 142 -29.74 -22.33 -10.67
CA VAL A 142 -30.34 -22.29 -9.35
C VAL A 142 -29.97 -23.58 -8.62
N LEU A 143 -28.86 -23.56 -7.87
CA LEU A 143 -28.72 -24.43 -6.73
C LEU A 143 -29.45 -23.73 -5.59
N ALA A 144 -30.67 -24.19 -5.32
CA ALA A 144 -31.46 -23.72 -4.20
C ALA A 144 -30.63 -23.83 -2.90
N PRO A 145 -30.69 -22.83 -2.00
CA PRO A 145 -30.02 -22.95 -0.73
C PRO A 145 -30.70 -24.06 0.08
N VAL A 146 -29.93 -25.10 0.41
CA VAL A 146 -30.33 -26.14 1.37
C VAL A 146 -30.54 -25.43 2.71
N THR A 147 -31.79 -25.33 3.16
CA THR A 147 -32.16 -24.56 4.36
C THR A 147 -32.58 -25.46 5.51
N SER A 148 -32.44 -26.78 5.38
CA SER A 148 -32.74 -27.73 6.46
C SER A 148 -31.71 -28.84 6.59
N ILE A 149 -31.36 -29.17 7.84
CA ILE A 149 -30.43 -30.26 8.18
C ILE A 149 -30.97 -31.63 7.73
N SER A 150 -32.29 -31.78 7.60
CA SER A 150 -32.96 -32.98 7.12
C SER A 150 -32.61 -33.37 5.67
N GLU A 151 -32.20 -32.42 4.83
CA GLU A 151 -31.85 -32.69 3.42
C GLU A 151 -30.45 -33.29 3.26
N TYR A 152 -29.57 -33.18 4.26
CA TYR A 152 -28.20 -33.72 4.21
C TYR A 152 -28.16 -35.25 4.36
N THR A 153 -29.10 -35.82 5.13
CA THR A 153 -29.14 -37.26 5.42
C THR A 153 -29.74 -38.10 4.28
N SER A 154 -30.46 -37.48 3.34
CA SER A 154 -31.08 -38.18 2.21
C SER A 154 -30.09 -38.50 1.08
N GLY A 155 -28.89 -37.91 1.08
CA GLY A 155 -27.83 -38.16 0.09
C GLY A 155 -26.86 -39.28 0.44
N LEU A 156 -26.98 -39.90 1.62
CA LEU A 156 -26.05 -40.94 2.11
C LEU A 156 -26.52 -42.38 1.86
N HIS A 157 -27.63 -42.58 1.16
CA HIS A 157 -28.04 -43.91 0.72
C HIS A 157 -28.07 -44.02 -0.80
N ILE A 158 -27.44 -45.10 -1.29
CA ILE A 158 -27.26 -45.61 -2.66
C ILE A 158 -25.82 -45.33 -3.18
N LYS A 159 -24.91 -46.29 -3.31
CA LYS A 159 -24.94 -47.77 -3.18
C LYS A 159 -23.51 -48.28 -2.98
N SER A 160 -23.40 -49.36 -2.22
CA SER A 160 -22.32 -50.36 -2.28
C SER A 160 -22.17 -50.97 -3.66
#